data_AF-A0A3M1ZKE7-F1
#
_entry.id   AF-A0A3M1ZKE7-F1
#
_cell.length_a   1.000
_cell.length_b   1.000
_cell.length_c   1.000
_cell.angle_alpha   90.00
_cell.angle_beta   90.00
_cell.angle_gamma   90.00
#
_symmetry.space_group_name_H-M   'P 1'
#
loop_
_entity.id
_entity.type
_entity.pdbx_description
1 polymer ?
#
loop_
_entity_poly.entity_id
_entity_poly.type
_entity_poly.pdbx_seq_one_letter_code
_entity_poly.pdbx_strand_id
1 'polypeptide(L)'
;MPQTLDDLMRELQFDHSDLEANRYGELGENQRTRLRQMRMRYLIGGIGVMLGISIVAALFFYWGISQDNPILNIIALAVIFFDALGMTLLGRHYALLSAELSDGTIETFEGEIERVIRPQGRRAGQYLLRIDDAEFYVPKEVFKHFIHQARYRVYCSPRTRTLLAAELIEER
;
A
#
# COMPACT_ATOMS: atom_id res chain seq x y z
N MET A 1 -23.77 16.12 1.83
CA MET A 1 -23.90 16.21 3.30
C MET A 1 -22.54 16.59 3.85
N PRO A 2 -22.47 17.48 4.86
CA PRO A 2 -21.21 17.84 5.49
C PRO A 2 -20.54 16.56 6.01
N GLN A 3 -19.27 16.39 5.69
CA GLN A 3 -18.49 15.23 6.12
C GLN A 3 -17.99 15.50 7.52
N THR A 4 -18.38 14.66 8.48
CA THR A 4 -17.88 14.78 9.85
C THR A 4 -16.50 14.12 9.93
N LEU A 5 -15.67 14.60 10.85
CA LEU A 5 -14.39 13.97 11.18
C LEU A 5 -14.58 12.47 11.48
N ASP A 6 -15.69 12.10 12.11
CA ASP A 6 -16.06 10.72 12.43
C ASP A 6 -16.18 9.81 11.19
N ASP A 7 -16.69 10.35 10.08
CA ASP A 7 -16.78 9.58 8.82
C ASP A 7 -15.39 9.32 8.24
N LEU A 8 -14.50 10.32 8.26
CA LEU A 8 -13.11 10.15 7.84
C LEU A 8 -12.38 9.15 8.73
N MET A 9 -12.54 9.27 10.05
CA MET A 9 -11.99 8.34 11.04
C MET A 9 -12.44 6.90 10.77
N ARG A 10 -13.73 6.69 10.47
CA ARG A 10 -14.25 5.36 10.13
C ARG A 10 -13.65 4.80 8.86
N GLU A 11 -13.65 5.56 7.76
CA GLU A 11 -13.20 5.04 6.46
C GLU A 11 -11.68 4.88 6.37
N LEU A 12 -10.91 5.78 6.98
CA LEU A 12 -9.45 5.69 7.09
C LEU A 12 -9.01 4.87 8.32
N GLN A 13 -9.96 4.36 9.11
CA GLN A 13 -9.76 3.52 10.30
C GLN A 13 -8.79 4.11 11.35
N PHE A 14 -8.75 5.44 11.52
CA PHE A 14 -7.97 6.10 12.58
C PHE A 14 -8.87 6.62 13.69
N ASP A 15 -8.32 6.84 14.87
CA ASP A 15 -9.04 7.42 16.01
C ASP A 15 -8.46 8.78 16.46
N HIS A 16 -9.03 9.35 17.53
CA HIS A 16 -8.55 10.64 18.05
C HIS A 16 -7.12 10.57 18.60
N SER A 17 -6.72 9.43 19.18
CA SER A 17 -5.37 9.25 19.69
C SER A 17 -4.35 9.18 18.55
N ASP A 18 -4.71 8.52 17.45
CA ASP A 18 -3.93 8.52 16.22
C ASP A 18 -3.81 9.95 15.65
N LEU A 19 -4.89 10.73 15.66
CA LEU A 19 -4.87 12.11 15.16
C LEU A 19 -4.02 13.04 16.05
N GLU A 20 -4.07 12.88 17.36
CA GLU A 20 -3.22 13.63 18.29
C GLU A 20 -1.74 13.29 18.08
N ALA A 21 -1.38 12.01 18.02
CA ALA A 21 -0.02 11.58 17.70
C ALA A 21 0.44 12.16 16.36
N ASN A 22 -0.44 12.15 15.36
CA ASN A 22 -0.15 12.68 14.04
C ASN A 22 0.14 14.20 14.06
N ARG A 23 -0.54 14.97 14.89
CA ARG A 23 -0.24 16.41 15.04
C ARG A 23 1.16 16.65 15.62
N TYR A 24 1.71 15.69 16.36
CA TYR A 24 3.08 15.72 16.89
C TYR A 24 4.12 15.10 15.95
N GLY A 25 3.73 14.65 14.75
CA GLY A 25 4.67 14.04 13.81
C GLY A 25 4.95 12.56 14.09
N GLU A 26 4.12 11.90 14.90
CA GLU A 26 4.29 10.50 15.30
C GLU A 26 3.15 9.60 14.80
N LEU A 27 3.47 8.35 14.48
CA LEU A 27 2.46 7.32 14.22
C LEU A 27 1.73 6.90 15.50
N GLY A 28 0.40 6.89 15.46
CA GLY A 28 -0.43 6.30 16.51
C GLY A 28 -0.32 4.76 16.60
N GLU A 29 -0.64 4.18 17.75
CA GLU A 29 -0.49 2.74 18.00
C GLU A 29 -1.39 1.88 17.10
N ASN A 30 -2.59 2.37 16.75
CA ASN A 30 -3.50 1.68 15.86
C ASN A 30 -2.99 1.70 14.42
N GLN A 31 -2.43 2.83 13.97
CA GLN A 31 -1.74 2.91 12.67
C GLN A 31 -0.53 1.98 12.61
N ARG A 32 0.33 1.96 13.64
CA ARG A 32 1.49 1.04 13.73
C ARG A 32 1.07 -0.41 13.61
N THR A 33 0.01 -0.80 14.32
CA THR A 33 -0.53 -2.15 14.29
C THR A 33 -1.07 -2.52 12.91
N ARG A 34 -1.83 -1.62 12.27
CA ARG A 34 -2.34 -1.82 10.90
C ARG A 34 -1.22 -1.95 9.88
N LEU A 35 -0.21 -1.08 9.92
CA LEU A 35 0.96 -1.16 9.04
C LEU A 35 1.74 -2.47 9.24
N ARG A 36 1.91 -2.94 10.49
CA ARG A 36 2.51 -4.25 10.79
C ARG A 36 1.69 -5.41 10.21
N GLN A 37 0.36 -5.36 10.33
CA GLN A 37 -0.53 -6.38 9.77
C GLN A 37 -0.50 -6.38 8.24
N MET A 38 -0.53 -5.21 7.59
CA MET A 38 -0.38 -5.10 6.14
C MET A 38 0.94 -5.70 5.69
N ARG A 39 2.06 -5.35 6.33
CA ARG A 39 3.38 -5.93 6.07
C ARG A 39 3.37 -7.45 6.19
N MET A 40 2.76 -8.00 7.25
CA MET A 40 2.68 -9.44 7.46
C MET A 40 1.87 -10.14 6.36
N ARG A 41 0.73 -9.56 5.95
CA ARG A 41 -0.09 -10.10 4.85
C ARG A 41 0.67 -10.14 3.53
N TYR A 42 1.39 -9.07 3.20
CA TYR A 42 2.22 -9.03 1.99
C TYR A 42 3.35 -10.06 2.03
N LEU A 43 4.00 -10.23 3.19
CA LEU A 43 5.08 -11.19 3.35
C LEU A 43 4.56 -12.63 3.24
N ILE A 44 3.50 -12.98 3.96
CA ILE A 44 2.91 -14.32 3.92
C ILE A 44 2.39 -14.64 2.52
N GLY A 45 1.67 -13.69 1.90
CA GLY A 45 1.17 -13.86 0.53
C GLY A 45 2.30 -14.01 -0.49
N GLY A 46 3.33 -13.17 -0.40
CA GLY A 46 4.50 -13.23 -1.27
C GLY A 46 5.26 -14.54 -1.14
N ILE A 47 5.57 -14.97 0.09
CA ILE A 47 6.24 -16.25 0.36
C ILE A 47 5.39 -17.41 -0.15
N GLY A 48 4.08 -17.39 0.09
CA GLY A 48 3.17 -18.44 -0.38
C GLY A 48 3.19 -18.60 -1.91
N VAL A 49 3.19 -17.49 -2.65
CA VAL A 49 3.30 -17.50 -4.11
C VAL A 49 4.64 -18.06 -4.58
N MET A 50 5.75 -17.61 -3.99
CA MET A 50 7.09 -18.07 -4.37
C MET A 50 7.28 -19.57 -4.08
N LEU A 51 6.81 -20.05 -2.92
CA LEU A 51 6.81 -21.48 -2.60
C LEU A 51 6.01 -22.29 -3.62
N GLY A 52 4.84 -21.78 -4.04
CA GLY A 52 4.04 -22.42 -5.09
C GLY A 52 4.78 -22.52 -6.42
N ILE A 53 5.44 -21.44 -6.85
CA ILE A 53 6.24 -21.39 -8.08
C ILE A 53 7.42 -22.36 -7.99
N SER A 54 8.15 -22.36 -6.87
CA SER A 54 9.25 -23.27 -6.58
C SER A 54 8.83 -24.75 -6.68
N ILE A 55 7.64 -25.11 -6.15
CA ILE A 55 7.10 -26.47 -6.26
C ILE A 55 6.82 -26.83 -7.73
N VAL A 56 6.19 -25.94 -8.49
CA VAL A 56 5.91 -26.17 -9.92
C VAL A 56 7.20 -26.34 -10.72
N ALA A 57 8.21 -25.52 -10.45
CA ALA A 57 9.51 -25.64 -11.10
C ALA A 57 10.19 -26.97 -10.78
N ALA A 58 10.14 -27.42 -9.52
CA ALA A 58 10.67 -28.72 -9.11
C ALA A 58 9.96 -29.88 -9.82
N LEU A 59 8.65 -29.79 -10.03
CA LEU A 59 7.89 -30.79 -10.81
C LEU A 59 8.30 -30.83 -12.28
N PHE A 60 8.46 -29.67 -12.93
CA PHE A 60 8.96 -29.62 -14.31
C PHE A 60 10.37 -30.18 -14.44
N PHE A 61 11.24 -29.88 -13.48
CA PHE A 61 12.60 -30.40 -13.46
C PHE A 61 12.61 -31.93 -13.30
N TYR A 62 11.82 -32.47 -12.37
CA TYR A 62 11.71 -33.91 -12.15
C TYR A 62 11.19 -34.65 -13.40
N TRP A 63 10.13 -34.13 -14.04
CA TRP A 63 9.61 -34.72 -15.27
C TRP A 63 10.57 -34.57 -16.45
N GLY A 64 11.29 -33.45 -16.54
CA GLY A 64 12.31 -33.23 -17.55
C GLY A 64 13.44 -34.26 -17.48
N ILE A 65 13.92 -34.57 -16.28
CA ILE A 65 14.92 -35.64 -16.06
C ILE A 65 14.33 -37.01 -16.38
N SER A 66 13.12 -37.31 -15.88
CA SER A 66 12.52 -38.65 -16.02
C SER A 66 12.20 -39.03 -17.48
N GLN A 67 11.96 -38.04 -18.34
CA GLN A 67 11.63 -38.25 -19.76
C GLN A 67 12.77 -37.90 -20.71
N ASP A 68 13.97 -37.60 -20.19
CA ASP A 68 15.11 -37.09 -20.96
C ASP A 68 14.73 -35.90 -21.88
N ASN A 69 13.90 -34.99 -21.35
CA ASN A 69 13.38 -33.84 -22.07
C ASN A 69 14.11 -32.56 -21.62
N PRO A 70 15.13 -32.10 -22.37
CA PRO A 70 15.93 -30.95 -21.97
C PRO A 70 15.14 -29.63 -21.98
N ILE A 71 14.04 -29.55 -22.73
CA ILE A 71 13.20 -28.34 -22.80
C ILE A 71 12.54 -28.09 -21.45
N LEU A 72 12.02 -29.13 -20.79
CA LEU A 72 11.42 -29.01 -19.46
C LEU A 72 12.42 -28.55 -18.41
N ASN A 73 13.67 -29.02 -18.50
CA ASN A 73 14.74 -28.59 -17.60
C ASN A 73 15.07 -27.10 -17.77
N ILE A 74 15.12 -26.61 -19.02
CA ILE A 74 15.34 -25.18 -19.32
C ILE A 74 14.18 -24.33 -18.78
N ILE A 75 12.94 -24.79 -18.97
CA ILE A 75 11.75 -24.10 -18.42
C ILE A 75 11.82 -24.04 -16.89
N ALA A 76 12.14 -25.14 -16.23
CA ALA A 76 12.27 -25.18 -14.78
C ALA A 76 13.35 -24.21 -14.27
N LEU A 77 14.53 -24.18 -14.91
CA LEU A 77 15.60 -23.25 -14.57
C LEU A 77 15.18 -21.79 -14.76
N ALA A 78 14.48 -21.48 -15.86
CA ALA A 78 13.95 -20.14 -16.09
C ALA A 78 12.96 -19.73 -15.00
N VAL A 79 12.04 -20.63 -14.61
CA VAL A 79 11.07 -20.39 -13.54
C VAL A 79 11.78 -20.13 -12.21
N ILE A 80 12.76 -20.95 -11.83
CA ILE A 80 13.56 -20.75 -10.61
C ILE A 80 14.27 -19.39 -10.63
N PHE A 81 14.83 -19.01 -11.77
CA PHE A 81 15.50 -17.72 -11.92
C PHE A 81 14.53 -16.54 -11.70
N PHE A 82 13.34 -16.58 -12.30
CA PHE A 82 12.33 -15.54 -12.11
C PHE A 82 11.76 -15.53 -10.67
N ASP A 83 11.63 -16.69 -10.03
CA ASP A 83 11.22 -16.82 -8.63
C ASP A 83 12.24 -16.14 -7.70
N ALA A 84 13.54 -16.39 -7.90
CA ALA A 84 14.62 -15.75 -7.15
C ALA A 84 14.65 -14.23 -7.36
N LEU A 85 14.39 -13.76 -8.59
CA LEU A 85 14.26 -12.33 -8.88
C LEU A 85 13.06 -11.71 -8.14
N GLY A 86 11.92 -12.41 -8.13
CA GLY A 86 10.73 -12.02 -7.38
C GLY A 86 11.00 -11.91 -5.87
N MET A 87 11.71 -12.87 -5.30
CA MET A 87 12.10 -12.86 -3.88
C MET A 87 12.98 -11.65 -3.53
N THR A 88 13.88 -11.27 -4.43
CA THR A 88 14.73 -10.07 -4.26
C THR A 88 13.89 -8.80 -4.21
N LEU A 89 12.92 -8.65 -5.11
CA LEU A 89 12.00 -7.51 -5.13
C LEU A 89 11.11 -7.47 -3.88
N LEU A 90 10.60 -8.62 -3.44
CA LEU A 90 9.81 -8.75 -2.22
C LEU A 90 10.63 -8.33 -0.99
N GLY A 91 11.88 -8.81 -0.90
CA GLY A 91 12.81 -8.45 0.17
C GLY A 91 13.09 -6.95 0.23
N ARG A 92 13.26 -6.29 -0.93
CA ARG A 92 13.43 -4.84 -1.00
C ARG A 92 12.21 -4.08 -0.49
N HIS A 93 11.00 -4.48 -0.91
CA HIS A 93 9.77 -3.86 -0.41
C HIS A 93 9.60 -4.05 1.10
N TYR A 94 9.93 -5.23 1.62
CA TYR A 94 9.91 -5.50 3.05
C TYR A 94 10.90 -4.62 3.83
N ALA A 95 12.11 -4.41 3.30
CA ALA A 95 13.11 -3.55 3.94
C ALA A 95 12.64 -2.09 4.01
N LEU A 96 12.01 -1.57 2.95
CA LEU A 96 11.47 -0.21 2.93
C LEU A 96 10.36 -0.01 3.97
N LEU A 97 9.40 -0.95 4.03
CA LEU A 97 8.31 -0.93 5.03
C LEU A 97 8.84 -1.09 6.45
N SER A 98 9.90 -1.87 6.65
CA SER A 98 10.46 -2.09 7.98
C SER A 98 11.22 -0.87 8.50
N ALA A 99 11.92 -0.16 7.63
CA ALA A 99 12.54 1.10 7.97
C ALA A 99 11.50 2.21 8.26
N GLU A 100 10.40 2.24 7.51
CA GLU A 100 9.28 3.17 7.78
C GLU A 100 8.64 2.93 9.15
N LEU A 101 8.47 1.66 9.54
CA LEU A 101 7.97 1.29 10.86
C LEU A 101 8.95 1.57 12.00
N SER A 102 10.27 1.58 11.75
CA SER A 102 11.25 1.89 12.78
C SER A 102 11.39 3.39 13.03
N ASP A 103 11.27 4.19 11.97
CA ASP A 103 11.42 5.64 12.07
C ASP A 103 10.22 6.24 12.82
N GLY A 104 9.02 5.67 12.68
CA GLY A 104 7.83 6.09 13.44
C GLY A 104 7.30 7.48 13.06
N THR A 105 7.97 8.14 12.11
CA THR A 105 7.68 9.48 11.62
C THR A 105 6.57 9.47 10.58
N ILE A 106 5.80 10.54 10.55
CA ILE A 106 4.82 10.81 9.51
C ILE A 106 5.19 12.07 8.73
N GLU A 107 4.69 12.14 7.51
CA GLU A 107 4.79 13.31 6.65
C GLU A 107 3.42 13.99 6.59
N THR A 108 3.42 15.31 6.72
CA THR A 108 2.21 16.13 6.80
C THR A 108 2.13 17.06 5.59
N PHE A 109 0.99 17.03 4.91
CA PHE A 109 0.66 17.91 3.80
C PHE A 109 -0.53 18.79 4.19
N GLU A 110 -0.49 20.06 3.85
CA GLU A 110 -1.57 21.00 4.13
C GLU A 110 -1.85 21.84 2.89
N GLY A 111 -3.09 21.82 2.40
CA GLY A 111 -3.45 22.46 1.15
C GLY A 111 -4.89 22.17 0.74
N GLU A 112 -5.28 22.71 -0.42
CA GLU A 112 -6.58 22.44 -1.02
C GLU A 112 -6.59 21.06 -1.67
N ILE A 113 -7.61 20.24 -1.36
CA ILE A 113 -7.75 18.92 -1.95
C ILE A 113 -8.49 18.98 -3.28
N GLU A 114 -7.80 18.58 -4.34
CA GLU A 114 -8.39 18.26 -5.62
C GLU A 114 -8.80 16.77 -5.65
N ARG A 115 -10.00 16.52 -6.16
CA ARG A 115 -10.56 15.17 -6.30
C ARG A 115 -10.50 14.79 -7.77
N VAL A 116 -9.59 13.89 -8.11
CA VAL A 116 -9.33 13.48 -9.50
C VAL A 116 -9.77 12.04 -9.71
N ILE A 117 -10.56 11.79 -10.76
CA ILE A 117 -10.91 10.44 -11.20
C ILE A 117 -10.15 10.16 -12.48
N ARG A 118 -9.15 9.26 -12.42
CA ARG A 118 -8.40 8.84 -13.60
C ARG A 118 -9.10 7.63 -14.23
N PRO A 119 -9.62 7.72 -15.47
CA PRO A 119 -10.21 6.57 -16.14
C PRO A 119 -9.14 5.51 -16.41
N GLN A 120 -9.39 4.26 -16.00
CA GLN A 120 -8.49 3.14 -16.22
C GLN A 120 -9.09 2.17 -17.25
N GLY A 121 -9.15 2.60 -18.51
CA GLY A 121 -9.70 1.80 -19.62
C GLY A 121 -11.14 1.34 -19.37
N ARG A 122 -11.40 0.04 -19.48
CA ARG A 122 -12.73 -0.57 -19.25
C ARG A 122 -13.06 -0.83 -17.76
N ARG A 123 -12.13 -0.58 -16.83
CA ARG A 123 -12.33 -0.83 -15.39
C ARG A 123 -12.79 0.44 -14.68
N ALA A 124 -13.33 0.27 -13.48
CA ALA A 124 -13.63 1.39 -12.58
C ALA A 124 -12.39 2.29 -12.45
N GLY A 125 -12.60 3.62 -12.57
CA GLY A 125 -11.51 4.60 -12.51
C GLY A 125 -10.76 4.56 -11.18
N GLN A 126 -9.51 4.99 -11.21
CA GLN A 126 -8.72 5.19 -10.00
C GLN A 126 -9.12 6.52 -9.36
N TYR A 127 -9.40 6.48 -8.06
CA TYR A 127 -9.74 7.66 -7.27
C TYR A 127 -8.47 8.21 -6.64
N LEU A 128 -8.20 9.47 -6.93
CA LEU A 128 -6.96 10.15 -6.56
C LEU A 128 -7.29 11.45 -5.84
N LEU A 129 -6.71 11.65 -4.67
CA LEU A 129 -6.70 12.94 -3.99
C LEU A 129 -5.37 13.62 -4.31
N ARG A 130 -5.43 14.88 -4.72
CA ARG A 130 -4.24 15.70 -4.92
C ARG A 130 -4.28 16.86 -3.93
N ILE A 131 -3.15 17.11 -3.29
CA ILE A 131 -2.92 18.23 -2.39
C ILE A 131 -1.53 18.76 -2.72
N ASP A 132 -1.47 19.98 -3.23
CA ASP A 132 -0.27 20.53 -3.87
C ASP A 132 0.32 19.57 -4.92
N ASP A 133 1.60 19.20 -4.76
CA ASP A 133 2.33 18.26 -5.64
C ASP A 133 2.21 16.79 -5.21
N ALA A 134 1.47 16.49 -4.13
CA ALA A 134 1.29 15.15 -3.61
C ALA A 134 0.02 14.50 -4.17
N GLU A 135 0.14 13.23 -4.57
CA GLU A 135 -0.98 12.42 -5.09
C GLU A 135 -1.17 11.17 -4.23
N PHE A 136 -2.41 10.95 -3.80
CA PHE A 136 -2.82 9.83 -2.96
C PHE A 136 -3.88 9.00 -3.65
N TYR A 137 -3.57 7.73 -3.92
CA TYR A 137 -4.54 6.77 -4.41
C TYR A 137 -5.39 6.25 -3.25
N VAL A 138 -6.70 6.43 -3.32
CA VAL A 138 -7.62 6.07 -2.25
C VAL A 138 -8.77 5.20 -2.75
N PRO A 139 -9.39 4.37 -1.89
CA PRO A 139 -10.64 3.71 -2.22
C PRO A 139 -11.75 4.72 -2.53
N LYS A 140 -12.75 4.29 -3.33
CA LYS A 140 -13.92 5.10 -3.66
C LYS A 140 -14.64 5.63 -2.41
N GLU A 141 -14.75 4.81 -1.37
CA GLU A 141 -15.44 5.20 -0.15
C GLU A 141 -14.72 6.35 0.54
N VAL A 142 -13.41 6.22 0.80
CA VAL A 142 -12.56 7.32 1.29
C VAL A 142 -12.68 8.58 0.41
N PHE A 143 -12.61 8.44 -0.92
CA PHE A 143 -12.71 9.56 -1.87
C PHE A 143 -14.01 10.38 -1.72
N LYS A 144 -15.13 9.72 -1.42
CA LYS A 144 -16.42 10.39 -1.22
C LYS A 144 -16.46 11.23 0.06
N HIS A 145 -15.53 11.00 0.99
CA HIS A 145 -15.40 11.72 2.27
C HIS A 145 -14.40 12.88 2.22
N PHE A 146 -13.96 13.31 1.04
CA PHE A 146 -13.26 14.58 0.87
C PHE A 146 -14.14 15.58 0.13
N ILE A 147 -14.13 16.84 0.58
CA ILE A 147 -14.75 17.96 -0.11
C ILE A 147 -13.75 18.50 -1.14
N HIS A 148 -14.21 18.67 -2.38
CA HIS A 148 -13.37 19.23 -3.44
C HIS A 148 -13.07 20.71 -3.16
N GLN A 149 -11.81 21.11 -3.29
CA GLN A 149 -11.31 22.47 -3.05
C GLN A 149 -11.44 22.97 -1.60
N ALA A 150 -11.73 22.09 -0.65
CA ALA A 150 -11.61 22.42 0.77
C ALA A 150 -10.18 22.18 1.26
N ARG A 151 -9.81 22.88 2.34
CA ARG A 151 -8.46 22.84 2.87
C ARG A 151 -8.34 21.76 3.94
N TYR A 152 -7.45 20.81 3.73
CA TYR A 152 -7.22 19.70 4.65
C TYR A 152 -5.77 19.69 5.11
N ARG A 153 -5.56 19.10 6.29
CA ARG A 153 -4.28 18.54 6.69
C ARG A 153 -4.33 17.03 6.50
N VAL A 154 -3.38 16.50 5.76
CA VAL A 154 -3.25 15.09 5.42
C VAL A 154 -1.99 14.55 6.08
N TYR A 155 -2.13 13.41 6.74
CA TYR A 155 -1.04 12.69 7.40
C TYR A 155 -0.77 11.40 6.65
N CYS A 156 0.47 11.19 6.25
CA CYS A 156 0.83 10.02 5.47
C CYS A 156 2.19 9.44 5.89
N SER A 157 2.43 8.26 5.38
CA SER A 157 3.68 7.53 5.58
C SER A 157 4.75 8.04 4.59
N PRO A 158 5.97 8.42 5.05
CA PRO A 158 6.92 9.18 4.23
C PRO A 158 7.39 8.45 2.96
N ARG A 159 7.47 7.11 2.99
CA ARG A 159 8.05 6.33 1.88
C ARG A 159 6.99 5.74 0.99
N THR A 160 5.92 5.19 1.58
CA THR A 160 4.85 4.58 0.78
C THR A 160 3.78 5.56 0.35
N ARG A 161 3.75 6.77 0.94
CA ARG A 161 2.71 7.79 0.73
C ARG A 161 1.31 7.22 0.97
N THR A 162 1.20 6.22 1.82
CA THR A 162 -0.09 5.72 2.30
C THR A 162 -0.75 6.80 3.15
N LEU A 163 -1.97 7.19 2.77
CA LEU A 163 -2.82 8.09 3.55
C LEU A 163 -3.22 7.41 4.87
N LEU A 164 -2.85 8.01 6.00
CA LEU A 164 -3.09 7.44 7.33
C LEU A 164 -4.26 8.13 8.04
N ALA A 165 -4.33 9.45 7.94
CA ALA A 165 -5.42 10.25 8.50
C ALA A 165 -5.55 11.57 7.72
N ALA A 166 -6.69 12.25 7.91
CA ALA A 166 -6.89 13.60 7.42
C ALA A 166 -7.82 14.36 8.36
N GLU A 167 -7.64 15.68 8.44
CA GLU A 167 -8.54 16.59 9.17
C GLU A 167 -8.86 17.81 8.30
N LEU A 168 -10.13 18.24 8.33
CA LEU A 168 -10.58 19.45 7.66
C LEU A 168 -10.14 20.66 8.48
N ILE A 169 -9.49 21.63 7.83
CA ILE A 169 -9.06 22.88 8.46
C ILE A 169 -10.11 23.97 8.22
N GLU A 170 -10.52 24.12 6.96
CA GLU A 170 -11.43 25.18 6.53
C GLU A 170 -12.35 24.65 5.42
N GLU A 171 -13.66 24.82 5.64
CA GLU A 171 -14.68 24.60 4.63
C GLU A 171 -14.84 25.91 3.84
N ARG A 172 -14.68 25.85 2.52
CA ARG A 172 -14.77 27.00 1.63
C ARG A 172 -16.21 27.40 1.35
#